data_AF-A0A8S3HM23-F1
#
_entry.id   AF-A0A8S3HM23-F1
#
_cell.length_a   1.000
_cell.length_b   1.000
_cell.length_c   1.000
_cell.angle_alpha   90.00
_cell.angle_beta   90.00
_cell.angle_gamma   90.00
#
_symmetry.space_group_name_H-M   'P 1'
#
loop_
_entity.id
_entity.type
_entity.pdbx_description
1 polymer ?
#
loop_
_entity_poly.entity_id
_entity_poly.type
_entity_poly.pdbx_seq_one_letter_code
_entity_poly.pdbx_strand_id
1 'polypeptide(L)'
;DENVILLQLDFPSRTTRDYEGPMVSPMIQAAIENAMKDEEHIELDANTIMSKKGTKKKKSNPNNGGYGDIQIGRGMNSARR
;
A
#
# COMPACT_ATOMS: atom_id res chain seq x y z
N ASP A 1 4.53 -15.74 71.75
CA ASP A 1 5.85 -15.10 71.66
C ASP A 1 6.05 -14.58 70.24
N GLU A 2 6.24 -13.28 70.10
CA GLU A 2 6.45 -12.64 68.79
C GLU A 2 7.94 -12.64 68.46
N ASN A 3 8.31 -13.25 67.33
CA ASN A 3 9.68 -13.31 66.84
C ASN A 3 9.95 -12.11 65.93
N VAL A 4 10.11 -10.93 66.53
CA VAL A 4 10.37 -9.68 65.80
C VAL A 4 11.85 -9.32 65.94
N ILE A 5 12.52 -9.15 64.81
CA ILE A 5 13.92 -8.71 64.75
C ILE A 5 13.94 -7.25 64.31
N LEU A 6 14.48 -6.36 65.14
CA LEU A 6 14.74 -4.98 64.77
C LEU A 6 16.10 -4.88 64.07
N LEU A 7 16.08 -4.47 62.81
CA LEU A 7 17.27 -4.24 62.01
C LEU A 7 17.51 -2.73 61.89
N GLN A 8 18.72 -2.29 62.24
CA GLN A 8 19.19 -0.95 61.88
C GLN A 8 19.89 -1.04 60.53
N LEU A 9 19.29 -0.37 59.53
CA LEU A 9 19.84 -0.25 58.20
C LEU A 9 20.34 1.17 57.99
N ASP A 10 21.47 1.31 57.30
CA ASP A 10 21.99 2.61 56.90
C ASP A 10 21.15 3.21 55.76
N PHE A 11 21.10 4.55 55.72
CA PHE A 11 20.43 5.23 54.63
C PHE A 11 21.20 5.05 53.32
N PRO A 12 20.50 4.82 52.20
CA PRO A 12 21.15 4.61 50.91
C PRO A 12 21.90 5.89 50.50
N SER A 13 23.10 5.70 49.96
CA SER A 13 23.97 6.81 49.55
C SER A 13 23.42 7.64 48.39
N ARG A 14 22.46 7.10 47.63
CA ARG A 14 21.69 7.79 46.60
C ARG A 14 20.25 7.26 46.59
N THR A 15 19.31 8.12 46.24
CA THR A 15 17.91 7.75 46.03
C THR A 15 17.55 7.94 44.55
N THR A 16 16.36 7.51 44.16
CA THR A 16 15.79 7.82 42.85
C THR A 16 15.36 9.29 42.71
N ARG A 17 15.68 10.16 43.68
CA ARG A 17 15.37 11.59 43.62
C ARG A 17 15.98 12.27 42.39
N ASP A 18 17.21 11.88 42.04
CA ASP A 18 17.94 12.44 40.90
C ASP A 18 17.92 11.47 39.71
N TYR A 19 16.86 10.65 39.60
CA TYR A 19 16.67 9.74 38.47
C TYR A 19 16.25 10.55 37.23
N GLU A 20 17.02 10.43 36.16
CA GLU A 20 16.61 10.89 34.83
C GLU A 20 15.98 9.73 34.07
N GLY A 21 14.71 9.88 33.71
CA GLY A 21 13.98 8.89 32.92
C GLY A 21 14.53 8.77 31.50
N PRO A 22 14.30 7.63 30.82
CA PRO A 22 14.75 7.44 29.45
C PRO A 22 14.11 8.49 28.53
N MET A 23 14.94 9.21 27.77
CA MET A 23 14.45 10.12 26.74
C MET A 23 14.05 9.36 25.48
N VAL A 24 12.88 9.67 24.96
CA VAL A 24 12.37 9.08 23.71
C VAL A 24 12.74 10.00 22.54
N SER A 25 13.28 9.41 21.47
CA SER A 25 13.56 10.16 20.24
C SER A 25 12.25 10.70 19.64
N PRO A 26 12.25 11.92 19.06
CA PRO A 26 11.07 12.48 18.41
C PRO A 26 10.44 11.55 17.36
N MET A 27 11.27 10.78 16.66
CA MET A 27 10.80 9.80 15.67
C MET A 27 10.01 8.65 16.33
N ILE A 28 10.50 8.14 17.46
CA ILE A 28 9.85 7.05 18.19
C ILE A 28 8.54 7.54 18.81
N GLN A 29 8.55 8.76 19.35
CA GLN A 29 7.35 9.37 19.89
C GLN A 29 6.25 9.54 18.82
N ALA A 30 6.62 10.04 17.63
CA ALA A 30 5.69 10.15 16.51
C ALA A 30 5.16 8.79 16.05
N ALA A 31 5.99 7.75 16.03
CA ALA A 31 5.57 6.40 15.68
C ALA A 31 4.55 5.83 16.68
N ILE A 32 4.78 6.04 17.98
CA ILE A 32 3.86 5.62 19.04
C ILE A 32 2.53 6.39 18.93
N GLU A 33 2.58 7.71 18.79
CA GLU A 33 1.39 8.54 18.61
C GLU A 33 0.58 8.12 17.38
N ASN A 34 1.24 7.75 16.29
CA ASN A 34 0.56 7.22 15.11
C ASN A 34 -0.06 5.84 15.35
N ALA A 35 0.60 4.98 16.11
CA ALA A 35 0.07 3.66 16.46
C ALA A 35 -1.14 3.73 17.41
N MET A 36 -1.30 4.84 18.15
CA MET A 36 -2.45 5.08 19.03
C MET A 36 -3.63 5.74 18.35
N LYS A 37 -3.47 6.27 17.13
CA LYS A 37 -4.58 6.84 16.37
C LYS A 37 -5.45 5.70 15.89
N ASP A 38 -6.74 5.74 16.27
CA ASP A 38 -7.73 4.83 15.72
C ASP A 38 -7.76 5.00 14.20
N GLU A 39 -7.73 3.89 13.47
CA GLU A 39 -7.76 3.90 12.02
C GLU A 39 -9.11 4.46 11.53
N GLU A 40 -9.07 5.41 10.60
CA GLU A 40 -10.27 5.87 9.92
C GLU A 40 -10.77 4.79 8.93
N HIS A 41 -12.10 4.61 8.86
CA HIS A 41 -12.69 3.69 7.90
C HIS A 41 -12.58 4.26 6.48
N ILE A 42 -11.63 3.73 5.69
CA ILE A 42 -11.42 4.14 4.30
C ILE A 42 -12.44 3.42 3.41
N GLU A 43 -13.41 4.16 2.89
CA GLU A 43 -14.32 3.66 1.85
C GLU A 43 -13.65 3.73 0.47
N LEU A 44 -13.40 2.57 -0.14
CA LEU A 44 -12.84 2.47 -1.49
C LEU A 44 -13.97 2.32 -2.52
N ASP A 45 -14.14 3.31 -3.40
CA ASP A 45 -15.00 3.16 -4.57
C ASP A 45 -14.38 2.17 -5.58
N ALA A 46 -14.89 0.95 -5.58
CA ALA A 46 -14.46 -0.12 -6.47
C ALA A 46 -14.56 0.26 -7.96
N ASN A 47 -15.44 1.20 -8.33
CA ASN A 47 -15.62 1.61 -9.72
C ASN A 47 -14.41 2.39 -10.25
N THR A 48 -13.73 3.15 -9.38
CA THR A 48 -12.53 3.91 -9.73
C THR A 48 -11.33 3.00 -10.06
N ILE A 49 -11.23 1.85 -9.40
CA ILE A 49 -10.16 0.86 -9.64
C ILE A 49 -10.44 0.06 -10.93
N MET A 50 -11.68 -0.34 -11.14
CA MET A 50 -12.08 -1.12 -12.33
C MET A 50 -11.99 -0.30 -13.63
N SER A 51 -12.23 1.01 -13.56
CA SER A 51 -12.18 1.92 -14.72
C SER A 51 -10.75 2.11 -15.29
N LYS A 52 -9.70 1.82 -14.51
CA LYS A 52 -8.29 1.84 -14.98
C LYS A 52 -7.84 0.53 -15.61
N LYS A 53 -8.66 -0.52 -15.58
CA LYS A 53 -8.45 -1.79 -16.32
C LYS A 53 -9.12 -1.76 -17.71
N GLY A 54 -9.23 -0.58 -18.32
CA GLY A 54 -9.57 -0.42 -19.72
C GLY A 54 -8.40 -0.82 -20.61
N THR A 55 -8.60 -1.89 -21.38
CA THR A 55 -7.68 -2.49 -22.34
C THR A 55 -6.92 -1.46 -23.20
N LYS A 56 -5.59 -1.37 -23.08
CA LYS A 56 -4.76 -0.78 -24.13
C LYS A 56 -4.75 -1.74 -25.33
N LYS A 57 -5.75 -1.64 -26.21
CA LYS A 57 -5.68 -2.25 -27.54
C LYS A 57 -4.55 -1.54 -28.31
N LYS A 58 -3.39 -2.19 -28.41
CA LYS A 58 -2.36 -1.80 -29.38
C LYS A 58 -3.00 -1.94 -30.77
N LYS A 59 -3.16 -0.83 -31.49
CA LYS A 59 -3.43 -0.86 -32.93
C LYS A 59 -2.20 -1.46 -33.60
N SER A 60 -2.27 -2.72 -34.01
CA SER A 60 -1.27 -3.31 -34.89
C SER A 60 -1.38 -2.63 -36.25
N ASN A 61 -0.33 -1.94 -36.65
CA ASN A 61 -0.15 -1.44 -38.01
C ASN A 61 0.52 -2.55 -38.83
N PRO A 62 -0.16 -3.23 -39.78
CA PRO A 62 0.51 -4.16 -40.67
C PRO A 62 0.92 -3.39 -41.93
N ASN A 63 2.14 -2.86 -41.91
CA ASN A 63 2.81 -2.38 -43.11
C ASN A 63 4.05 -3.25 -43.33
N ASN A 64 3.90 -4.39 -44.00
CA ASN A 64 4.90 -4.94 -44.93
C ASN A 64 4.41 -6.22 -45.62
N GLY A 65 4.83 -6.35 -46.88
CA GLY A 65 4.29 -7.24 -47.89
C GLY A 65 4.39 -8.74 -47.63
N GLY A 66 3.44 -9.45 -48.23
CA GLY A 66 3.39 -10.91 -48.34
C GLY A 66 2.53 -11.24 -49.55
N TYR A 67 3.05 -12.10 -50.42
CA TYR A 67 2.50 -12.45 -51.72
C TYR A 67 1.07 -13.03 -51.66
N GLY A 68 0.22 -12.52 -52.56
CA GLY A 68 -0.75 -13.32 -53.30
C GLY A 68 -2.07 -13.66 -52.61
N ASP A 69 -3.05 -12.75 -52.71
CA ASP A 69 -4.46 -13.14 -52.75
C ASP A 69 -5.08 -12.56 -54.03
N ILE A 70 -5.44 -13.45 -54.95
CA ILE A 70 -6.05 -13.16 -56.25
C ILE A 70 -7.46 -12.61 -56.00
N GLN A 71 -7.68 -11.34 -56.32
CA GLN A 71 -9.02 -10.76 -56.37
C GLN A 71 -9.76 -11.30 -57.59
N ILE A 72 -10.63 -12.29 -57.38
CA ILE A 72 -11.63 -12.67 -58.38
C ILE A 72 -12.62 -11.50 -58.46
N GLY A 73 -12.46 -10.71 -59.53
CA GLY A 73 -13.13 -9.43 -59.73
C GLY A 73 -14.66 -9.52 -59.69
N ARG A 74 -15.25 -8.53 -59.02
CA ARG A 74 -16.61 -8.09 -59.30
C ARG A 74 -16.64 -7.37 -60.65
N GLY A 75 -17.67 -7.67 -61.43
CA GLY A 75 -18.12 -6.91 -62.59
C GLY A 75 -18.36 -7.82 -63.79
N MET A 76 -19.38 -7.69 -64.61
CA MET A 76 -20.53 -6.77 -64.67
C MET A 76 -21.31 -7.20 -65.93
N ASN A 77 -22.58 -6.79 -66.02
CA ASN A 77 -23.39 -6.69 -67.25
C ASN A 77 -23.92 -8.00 -67.83
N SER A 78 -25.08 -8.07 -68.46
CA SER A 78 -26.28 -7.24 -68.59
C SER A 78 -27.18 -8.07 -69.53
N ALA A 79 -28.49 -7.94 -69.39
CA ALA A 79 -29.53 -8.51 -70.24
C ALA A 79 -29.17 -8.74 -71.72
N ARG A 80 -29.68 -9.84 -72.31
CA ARG A 80 -30.39 -9.85 -73.61
C ARG A 80 -30.84 -11.25 -74.03
N ARG A 81 -32.16 -11.32 -74.27
CA ARG A 81 -32.95 -12.22 -75.16
C ARG A 81 -33.23 -13.63 -74.70
#